data_AF-A0AAW4JL35-F1
#
_entry.id   AF-A0AAW4JL35-F1
#
_cell.length_a   1.000
_cell.length_b   1.000
_cell.length_c   1.000
_cell.angle_alpha   90.00
_cell.angle_beta   90.00
_cell.angle_gamma   90.00
#
_symmetry.space_group_name_H-M   'P 1'
#
loop_
_entity.id
_entity.type
_entity.pdbx_description
1 polymer ?
#
loop_
_entity_poly.entity_id
_entity_poly.type
_entity_poly.pdbx_seq_one_letter_code
_entity_poly.pdbx_strand_id
1 'polypeptide(L)'
;MPDPVRRRCRVAAVALVALAGTPACADHPVSPLPVRPAVTSAVAVAPPTAATPPGPTPAPRGASTPVPEPSGAAPTSPGTRSRPPVVPRATRPTPSVRTTAPAACFGPVRYDLVLAETELALLKSLCFAAGGILRIEGIGPGEVTVDREDLVSRSYEAGVVDIRFVRTGTVVVTVPQGGRAYPITVVVV
;
A
#
# COMPACT_ATOMS: atom_id res chain seq x y z
N MET A 1 41.41 -8.05 41.37
CA MET A 1 42.08 -9.19 42.05
C MET A 1 40.98 -10.00 42.69
N PRO A 2 40.67 -11.22 42.21
CA PRO A 2 41.63 -12.31 42.04
C PRO A 2 41.63 -12.98 40.65
N ASP A 3 42.79 -13.55 40.31
CA ASP A 3 42.97 -14.66 39.37
C ASP A 3 43.46 -15.84 40.23
N PRO A 4 43.05 -17.09 39.95
CA PRO A 4 44.09 -18.02 39.50
C PRO A 4 43.64 -19.17 38.56
N VAL A 5 44.50 -19.42 37.56
CA VAL A 5 45.13 -20.73 37.25
C VAL A 5 44.39 -21.77 36.38
N ARG A 6 44.85 -21.82 35.12
CA ARG A 6 45.39 -22.96 34.34
C ARG A 6 44.63 -24.31 34.31
N ARG A 7 44.36 -24.79 33.08
CA ARG A 7 44.88 -26.03 32.44
C ARG A 7 44.13 -26.27 31.12
N ARG A 8 44.71 -26.00 29.95
CA ARG A 8 45.61 -26.82 29.09
C ARG A 8 45.06 -28.20 28.65
N CYS A 9 45.09 -28.35 27.32
CA CYS A 9 45.10 -29.58 26.49
C CYS A 9 43.72 -30.27 26.33
N ARG A 10 43.26 -30.59 25.12
CA ARG A 10 43.98 -31.32 24.07
C ARG A 10 43.52 -30.97 22.65
N VAL A 11 44.52 -31.00 21.76
CA VAL A 11 44.44 -31.14 20.30
C VAL A 11 43.71 -32.43 19.93
N ALA A 12 42.84 -32.37 18.92
CA ALA A 12 42.60 -33.48 18.00
C ALA A 12 42.11 -32.92 16.66
N ALA A 13 43.05 -32.78 15.72
CA ALA A 13 42.73 -32.72 14.31
C ALA A 13 42.22 -34.09 13.85
N VAL A 14 41.07 -34.14 13.18
CA VAL A 14 40.69 -35.28 12.34
C VAL A 14 40.23 -34.74 10.99
N ALA A 15 40.81 -35.36 9.96
CA ALA A 15 40.80 -34.97 8.57
C ALA A 15 39.50 -35.32 7.83
N LEU A 16 39.24 -34.52 6.79
CA LEU A 16 38.67 -34.87 5.47
C LEU A 16 37.73 -36.08 5.37
N VAL A 17 36.45 -35.79 5.15
CA VAL A 17 35.63 -36.58 4.22
C VAL A 17 35.00 -35.61 3.23
N ALA A 18 35.53 -35.61 2.01
CA ALA A 18 34.86 -35.05 0.86
C ALA A 18 33.69 -35.97 0.49
N LEU A 19 32.46 -35.47 0.60
CA LEU A 19 31.30 -36.06 -0.06
C LEU A 19 30.80 -35.06 -1.09
N ALA A 20 31.25 -35.29 -2.33
CA ALA A 20 30.58 -34.79 -3.52
C ALA A 20 29.16 -35.38 -3.53
N GLY A 21 28.16 -34.50 -3.43
CA GLY A 21 26.75 -34.84 -3.58
C GLY A 21 26.08 -33.70 -4.31
N THR A 22 25.92 -33.84 -5.62
CA THR A 22 25.08 -32.99 -6.46
C THR A 22 23.67 -32.92 -5.87
N PRO A 23 23.04 -31.74 -5.69
CA PRO A 23 21.60 -31.69 -5.47
C PRO A 23 20.95 -32.05 -6.82
N ALA A 24 20.75 -33.34 -7.04
CA ALA A 24 19.74 -33.78 -7.98
C ALA A 24 18.42 -33.16 -7.50
N CYS A 25 17.85 -32.29 -8.32
CA CYS A 25 16.52 -31.74 -8.15
C CYS A 25 15.54 -32.90 -8.01
N ALA A 26 15.28 -33.33 -6.78
CA ALA A 26 14.16 -34.18 -6.48
C ALA A 26 12.92 -33.30 -6.63
N ASP A 27 12.22 -33.47 -7.74
CA ASP A 27 10.85 -33.01 -7.94
C ASP A 27 10.00 -33.50 -6.76
N HIS A 28 9.85 -32.65 -5.74
CA HIS A 28 8.96 -32.92 -4.63
C HIS A 28 7.53 -32.69 -5.14
N PRO A 29 6.67 -33.73 -5.17
CA PRO A 29 5.27 -33.52 -5.51
C PRO A 29 4.64 -32.62 -4.44
N VAL A 30 4.28 -31.41 -4.84
CA VAL A 30 3.59 -30.44 -3.98
C VAL A 30 2.21 -31.00 -3.67
N SER A 31 1.88 -31.18 -2.38
CA SER A 31 0.53 -31.56 -1.98
C SER A 31 -0.48 -30.54 -2.52
N PRO A 32 -1.55 -30.96 -3.20
CA PRO A 32 -2.57 -30.02 -3.65
C PRO A 32 -3.19 -29.34 -2.42
N LEU A 33 -3.24 -28.00 -2.44
CA LEU A 33 -3.94 -27.23 -1.43
C LEU A 33 -5.37 -27.78 -1.27
N PRO A 34 -5.90 -27.90 -0.04
CA PRO A 34 -7.30 -28.22 0.17
C PRO A 34 -8.17 -27.17 -0.53
N VAL A 35 -8.83 -27.56 -1.63
CA VAL A 35 -9.81 -26.71 -2.29
C VAL A 35 -11.01 -26.62 -1.37
N ARG A 36 -11.26 -25.44 -0.79
CA ARG A 36 -12.50 -25.17 -0.06
C ARG A 36 -13.65 -25.21 -1.06
N PRO A 37 -14.69 -26.05 -0.88
CA PRO A 37 -15.89 -25.95 -1.70
C PRO A 37 -16.54 -24.57 -1.50
N ALA A 38 -17.11 -24.04 -2.58
CA ALA A 38 -17.90 -22.82 -2.53
C ALA A 38 -19.07 -23.04 -1.56
N VAL A 39 -19.01 -22.40 -0.39
CA VAL A 39 -20.16 -22.27 0.50
C VAL A 39 -21.13 -21.33 -0.19
N THR A 40 -22.19 -21.88 -0.78
CA THR A 40 -23.39 -21.14 -1.13
C THR A 40 -23.95 -20.49 0.13
N SER A 41 -23.77 -19.18 0.26
CA SER A 41 -24.42 -18.38 1.29
C SER A 41 -25.94 -18.40 1.06
N ALA A 42 -26.65 -19.26 1.79
CA ALA A 42 -28.08 -19.09 1.98
C ALA A 42 -28.27 -18.01 3.05
N VAL A 43 -28.56 -16.78 2.60
CA VAL A 43 -29.03 -15.69 3.47
C VAL A 43 -30.42 -16.09 3.94
N ALA A 44 -30.55 -16.49 5.21
CA ALA A 44 -31.84 -16.58 5.87
C ALA A 44 -32.28 -15.15 6.22
N VAL A 45 -33.22 -14.60 5.46
CA VAL A 45 -33.90 -13.35 5.79
C VAL A 45 -34.81 -13.60 6.99
N ALA A 46 -34.43 -13.07 8.15
CA ALA A 46 -35.34 -12.95 9.29
C ALA A 46 -36.24 -11.72 9.11
N PRO A 47 -37.55 -11.80 9.43
CA PRO A 47 -38.44 -10.65 9.36
C PRO A 47 -38.15 -9.65 10.49
N PRO A 48 -38.25 -8.33 10.24
CA PRO A 48 -38.14 -7.35 11.32
C PRO A 48 -39.43 -7.33 12.16
N THR A 49 -39.28 -7.60 13.45
CA THR A 49 -40.30 -7.39 14.47
C THR A 49 -40.51 -5.89 14.68
N ALA A 50 -41.77 -5.44 14.59
CA ALA A 50 -42.18 -4.07 14.76
C ALA A 50 -41.86 -3.53 16.17
N ALA A 51 -41.23 -2.35 16.23
CA ALA A 51 -41.14 -1.55 17.45
C ALA A 51 -41.75 -0.16 17.19
N THR A 52 -42.69 0.17 18.06
CA THR A 52 -43.57 1.34 18.11
C THR A 52 -42.81 2.69 18.17
N PRO A 53 -43.22 3.71 17.41
CA PRO A 53 -42.76 5.09 17.62
C PRO A 53 -43.60 5.84 18.67
N PRO A 54 -43.00 6.63 19.58
CA PRO A 54 -43.73 7.63 20.36
C PRO A 54 -44.02 8.88 19.51
N GLY A 55 -45.19 9.49 19.78
CA GLY A 55 -45.89 10.43 18.90
C GLY A 55 -45.33 11.86 18.79
N PRO A 56 -45.93 12.69 17.91
CA PRO A 56 -45.55 14.09 17.72
C PRO A 56 -46.37 15.08 18.57
N THR A 57 -45.68 16.03 19.20
CA THR A 57 -46.23 17.26 19.78
C THR A 57 -46.02 18.43 18.79
N PRO A 58 -46.92 19.45 18.70
CA PRO A 58 -47.04 20.32 17.53
C PRO A 58 -46.47 21.75 17.65
N ALA A 59 -46.07 22.29 16.48
CA ALA A 59 -46.15 23.71 15.98
C ALA A 59 -45.31 24.82 16.69
N PRO A 60 -45.04 26.02 16.08
CA PRO A 60 -45.71 26.63 14.91
C PRO A 60 -44.85 27.39 13.86
N ARG A 61 -45.49 27.57 12.69
CA ARG A 61 -45.54 28.73 11.75
C ARG A 61 -44.33 29.66 11.58
N GLY A 62 -43.80 29.67 10.36
CA GLY A 62 -43.24 30.84 9.69
C GLY A 62 -43.56 30.78 8.20
N ALA A 63 -44.46 31.66 7.73
CA ALA A 63 -44.86 31.81 6.34
C ALA A 63 -44.01 32.89 5.65
N SER A 64 -43.72 32.74 4.35
CA SER A 64 -43.88 33.78 3.30
C SER A 64 -43.31 33.35 1.92
N THR A 65 -44.21 32.97 1.00
CA THR A 65 -44.48 33.57 -0.36
C THR A 65 -43.35 33.93 -1.39
N PRO A 66 -43.63 34.27 -2.68
CA PRO A 66 -43.13 33.53 -3.86
C PRO A 66 -42.29 34.35 -4.89
N VAL A 67 -41.84 33.63 -5.93
CA VAL A 67 -41.27 33.93 -7.28
C VAL A 67 -41.45 35.36 -7.86
N PRO A 68 -40.50 35.85 -8.70
CA PRO A 68 -40.80 35.94 -10.15
C PRO A 68 -39.64 35.57 -11.11
N GLU A 69 -40.05 35.02 -12.26
CA GLU A 69 -39.33 34.90 -13.54
C GLU A 69 -39.24 36.27 -14.24
N PRO A 70 -38.37 36.46 -15.26
CA PRO A 70 -38.96 36.67 -16.59
C PRO A 70 -38.19 36.05 -17.77
N SER A 71 -39.04 35.71 -18.74
CA SER A 71 -38.83 35.13 -20.07
C SER A 71 -38.29 36.12 -21.12
N GLY A 72 -37.68 35.58 -22.19
CA GLY A 72 -37.87 36.11 -23.55
C GLY A 72 -36.62 36.36 -24.40
N ALA A 73 -36.31 35.45 -25.34
CA ALA A 73 -36.45 35.70 -26.80
C ALA A 73 -35.71 34.64 -27.63
N ALA A 74 -36.46 33.93 -28.48
CA ALA A 74 -35.97 33.12 -29.59
C ALA A 74 -35.66 33.99 -30.83
N PRO A 75 -34.92 33.47 -31.84
CA PRO A 75 -35.61 33.08 -33.07
C PRO A 75 -35.11 31.80 -33.76
N THR A 76 -36.10 31.03 -34.25
CA THR A 76 -36.24 30.27 -35.52
C THR A 76 -35.06 29.54 -36.21
N SER A 77 -35.25 28.22 -36.37
CA SER A 77 -34.71 27.17 -37.30
C SER A 77 -34.44 27.60 -38.77
N PRO A 78 -33.89 26.79 -39.72
CA PRO A 78 -33.71 25.31 -39.75
C PRO A 78 -32.41 24.77 -40.43
N GLY A 79 -32.11 23.46 -40.33
CA GLY A 79 -31.16 22.84 -41.28
C GLY A 79 -30.50 21.52 -40.89
N THR A 80 -31.21 20.43 -41.14
CA THR A 80 -30.76 19.10 -41.61
C THR A 80 -29.23 18.88 -41.78
N ARG A 81 -28.66 17.97 -40.99
CA ARG A 81 -27.97 16.75 -41.47
C ARG A 81 -27.50 15.89 -40.29
N SER A 82 -28.10 14.72 -40.17
CA SER A 82 -27.59 13.60 -39.38
C SER A 82 -26.17 13.26 -39.83
N ARG A 83 -25.17 13.67 -39.05
CA ARG A 83 -23.80 13.16 -39.15
C ARG A 83 -23.69 12.00 -38.16
N PRO A 84 -23.35 10.78 -38.61
CA PRO A 84 -23.17 9.67 -37.68
C PRO A 84 -22.05 10.01 -36.69
N PRO A 85 -22.15 9.59 -35.42
CA PRO A 85 -21.09 9.79 -34.46
C PRO A 85 -19.86 9.02 -34.95
N VAL A 86 -18.78 9.75 -35.21
CA VAL A 86 -17.46 9.18 -35.43
C VAL A 86 -17.08 8.51 -34.11
N VAL A 87 -17.23 7.18 -34.08
CA VAL A 87 -16.71 6.34 -33.01
C VAL A 87 -15.22 6.67 -32.86
N PRO A 88 -14.74 7.14 -31.69
CA PRO A 88 -13.32 7.25 -31.49
C PRO A 88 -12.75 5.86 -31.60
N ARG A 89 -11.94 5.66 -32.64
CA ARG A 89 -11.13 4.47 -32.86
C ARG A 89 -10.42 4.16 -31.56
N ALA A 90 -10.71 2.99 -30.97
CA ALA A 90 -10.06 2.52 -29.76
C ALA A 90 -8.55 2.61 -29.95
N THR A 91 -7.95 3.63 -29.33
CA THR A 91 -6.51 3.79 -29.28
C THR A 91 -6.01 2.62 -28.44
N ARG A 92 -5.37 1.66 -29.10
CA ARG A 92 -4.62 0.58 -28.47
C ARG A 92 -3.81 1.18 -27.31
N PRO A 93 -3.91 0.66 -26.08
CA PRO A 93 -3.06 1.13 -24.99
C PRO A 93 -1.61 1.03 -25.46
N THR A 94 -0.94 2.19 -25.52
CA THR A 94 0.49 2.25 -25.73
C THR A 94 1.13 1.35 -24.66
N PRO A 95 1.99 0.37 -25.01
CA PRO A 95 2.66 -0.42 -23.99
C PRO A 95 3.42 0.56 -23.08
N SER A 96 3.06 0.58 -21.80
CA SER A 96 3.81 1.32 -20.79
C SER A 96 5.27 0.93 -20.95
N VAL A 97 6.13 1.89 -21.27
CA VAL A 97 7.57 1.71 -21.30
C VAL A 97 7.94 1.15 -19.93
N ARG A 98 8.25 -0.16 -19.86
CA ARG A 98 8.87 -0.75 -18.68
C ARG A 98 10.27 -0.17 -18.64
N THR A 99 10.40 0.99 -18.01
CA THR A 99 11.69 1.45 -17.52
C THR A 99 12.13 0.36 -16.56
N THR A 100 13.06 -0.47 -17.03
CA THR A 100 13.63 -1.50 -16.18
C THR A 100 14.46 -0.73 -15.17
N ALA A 101 14.04 -0.79 -13.90
CA ALA A 101 14.78 -0.13 -12.83
C ALA A 101 16.26 -0.54 -12.92
N PRO A 102 17.21 0.38 -12.70
CA PRO A 102 18.62 0.03 -12.62
C PRO A 102 18.78 -1.13 -11.62
N ALA A 103 19.65 -2.10 -11.92
CA ALA A 103 19.84 -3.30 -11.10
C ALA A 103 20.20 -3.04 -9.62
N ALA A 104 20.50 -1.80 -9.26
CA ALA A 104 20.78 -1.34 -7.91
C ALA A 104 19.54 -1.00 -7.07
N CYS A 105 18.36 -0.85 -7.68
CA CYS A 105 17.13 -0.51 -6.98
C CYS A 105 16.36 -1.78 -6.61
N PHE A 106 15.79 -1.79 -5.42
CA PHE A 106 14.84 -2.82 -5.01
C PHE A 106 13.69 -2.83 -6.03
N GLY A 107 13.18 -4.01 -6.38
CA GLY A 107 12.01 -4.14 -7.25
C GLY A 107 10.74 -3.54 -6.60
N PRO A 108 9.55 -3.85 -7.14
CA PRO A 108 8.28 -3.50 -6.49
C PRO A 108 8.04 -4.41 -5.27
N VAL A 109 8.95 -4.38 -4.32
CA VAL A 109 8.98 -5.22 -3.12
C VAL A 109 8.65 -4.38 -1.89
N ARG A 110 8.32 -5.08 -0.81
CA ARG A 110 8.17 -4.48 0.52
C ARG A 110 9.52 -4.47 1.24
N TYR A 111 9.88 -3.33 1.80
CA TYR A 111 11.02 -3.16 2.69
C TYR A 111 10.50 -2.84 4.09
N ASP A 112 10.88 -3.67 5.06
CA ASP A 112 10.43 -3.54 6.44
C ASP A 112 11.47 -2.81 7.27
N LEU A 113 11.00 -1.79 7.97
CA LEU A 113 11.78 -0.96 8.86
C LEU A 113 11.20 -1.09 10.25
N VAL A 114 11.78 -2.00 11.04
CA VAL A 114 11.38 -2.22 12.43
C VAL A 114 12.16 -1.25 13.31
N LEU A 115 11.49 -0.26 13.89
CA LEU A 115 12.14 0.82 14.64
C LEU A 115 12.86 0.37 15.91
N ALA A 116 12.53 -0.81 16.45
CA ALA A 116 13.24 -1.37 17.59
C ALA A 116 14.60 -1.99 17.20
N GLU A 117 14.75 -2.41 15.95
CA GLU A 117 15.89 -3.21 15.48
C GLU A 117 16.78 -2.42 14.51
N THR A 118 16.21 -1.45 13.79
CA THR A 118 16.89 -0.70 12.74
C THR A 118 17.46 0.60 13.30
N GLU A 119 18.76 0.84 13.10
CA GLU A 119 19.36 2.15 13.38
C GLU A 119 19.11 3.12 12.21
N LEU A 120 18.11 4.01 12.33
CA LEU A 120 17.78 4.97 11.27
C LEU A 120 18.93 5.93 10.93
N ALA A 121 19.89 6.12 11.84
CA ALA A 121 21.09 6.91 11.59
C ALA A 121 21.95 6.36 10.43
N LEU A 122 21.88 5.05 10.17
CA LEU A 122 22.62 4.38 9.09
C LEU A 122 21.84 4.37 7.78
N LEU A 123 20.50 4.37 7.84
CA LEU A 123 19.64 4.24 6.68
C LEU A 123 19.28 5.62 6.09
N LYS A 124 20.18 6.18 5.30
CA LYS A 124 20.00 7.53 4.71
C LYS A 124 19.25 7.52 3.38
N SER A 125 19.33 6.44 2.62
CA SER A 125 18.75 6.36 1.29
C SER A 125 18.30 4.96 0.91
N LEU A 126 17.21 4.89 0.15
CA LEU A 126 16.67 3.68 -0.46
C LEU A 126 16.37 3.93 -1.94
N CYS A 127 16.42 2.89 -2.77
CA CYS A 127 15.94 2.97 -4.15
C CYS A 127 14.91 1.88 -4.43
N PHE A 128 13.73 2.25 -4.90
CA PHE A 128 12.67 1.32 -5.31
C PHE A 128 12.32 1.48 -6.78
N ALA A 129 11.85 0.41 -7.42
CA ALA A 129 11.02 0.52 -8.61
C ALA A 129 9.63 1.05 -8.24
N ALA A 130 8.97 1.72 -9.19
CA ALA A 130 7.56 2.11 -9.02
C ALA A 130 6.70 0.93 -8.52
N GLY A 131 5.91 1.16 -7.47
CA GLY A 131 5.09 0.15 -6.80
C GLY A 131 5.71 -0.46 -5.55
N GLY A 132 6.98 -0.16 -5.22
CA GLY A 132 7.60 -0.56 -3.97
C GLY A 132 6.88 -0.04 -2.73
N ILE A 133 7.06 -0.72 -1.60
CA ILE A 133 6.41 -0.39 -0.32
C ILE A 133 7.49 -0.27 0.77
N LEU A 134 7.52 0.87 1.46
CA LEU A 134 8.26 1.03 2.72
C LEU A 134 7.28 0.83 3.87
N ARG A 135 7.46 -0.26 4.63
CA ARG A 135 6.68 -0.57 5.82
C ARG A 135 7.48 -0.21 7.06
N ILE A 136 6.93 0.63 7.92
CA ILE A 136 7.56 1.09 9.15
C ILE A 136 6.78 0.52 10.33
N GLU A 137 7.43 -0.24 11.20
CA GLU A 137 6.79 -0.90 12.34
C GLU A 137 7.23 -0.28 13.67
N GLY A 138 6.30 -0.24 14.63
CA GLY A 138 6.52 0.31 15.96
C GLY A 138 6.44 1.83 15.98
N ILE A 139 5.61 2.43 15.12
CA ILE A 139 5.45 3.88 14.99
C ILE A 139 4.03 4.33 15.30
N GLY A 140 3.88 5.52 15.89
CA GLY A 140 2.58 6.10 16.19
C GLY A 140 1.85 6.65 14.94
N PRO A 141 0.53 6.85 15.03
CA PRO A 141 -0.24 7.43 13.93
C PRO A 141 0.20 8.88 13.67
N GLY A 142 0.42 9.22 12.40
CA GLY A 142 0.78 10.58 11.98
C GLY A 142 2.21 11.01 12.31
N GLU A 143 3.03 10.12 12.87
CA GLU A 143 4.42 10.43 13.24
C GLU A 143 5.36 10.48 12.03
N VAL A 144 5.07 9.70 10.98
CA VAL A 144 5.88 9.70 9.75
C VAL A 144 5.40 10.78 8.80
N THR A 145 6.28 11.69 8.39
CA THR A 145 5.97 12.71 7.38
C THR A 145 6.65 12.40 6.04
N VAL A 146 6.01 12.78 4.95
CA VAL A 146 6.54 12.68 3.58
C VAL A 146 6.44 14.04 2.92
N ASP A 147 7.50 14.45 2.21
CA ASP A 147 7.56 15.73 1.52
C ASP A 147 6.67 15.80 0.26
N ARG A 148 6.54 14.68 -0.46
CA ARG A 148 5.80 14.54 -1.73
C ARG A 148 4.67 13.52 -1.62
N GLU A 149 3.59 13.92 -0.96
CA GLU A 149 2.38 13.09 -0.78
C GLU A 149 1.69 12.74 -2.11
N ASP A 150 1.92 13.49 -3.19
CA ASP A 150 1.39 13.22 -4.52
C ASP A 150 2.01 11.99 -5.22
N LEU A 151 3.15 11.52 -4.72
CA LEU A 151 3.89 10.38 -5.28
C LEU A 151 3.67 9.08 -4.50
N VAL A 152 2.99 9.15 -3.35
CA VAL A 152 2.82 8.02 -2.43
C VAL A 152 1.35 7.78 -2.09
N SER A 153 1.07 6.57 -1.61
CA SER A 153 -0.17 6.21 -0.95
C SER A 153 0.19 5.63 0.41
N ARG A 154 -0.44 6.12 1.48
CA ARG A 154 -0.07 5.81 2.86
C ARG A 154 -1.26 5.21 3.59
N SER A 155 -0.98 4.20 4.40
CA SER A 155 -1.95 3.60 5.32
C SER A 155 -1.29 3.33 6.65
N TYR A 156 -2.06 3.50 7.72
CA TYR A 156 -1.66 3.18 9.07
C TYR A 156 -2.59 2.13 9.65
N GLU A 157 -2.02 1.10 10.27
CA GLU A 157 -2.77 0.07 10.98
C GLU A 157 -1.94 -0.46 12.16
N ALA A 158 -2.50 -0.39 13.37
CA ALA A 158 -1.95 -1.04 14.58
C ALA A 158 -0.43 -0.85 14.83
N GLY A 159 0.08 0.38 14.70
CA GLY A 159 1.50 0.68 14.93
C GLY A 159 2.40 0.46 13.72
N VAL A 160 1.81 0.22 12.55
CA VAL A 160 2.50 0.04 11.28
C VAL A 160 2.06 1.12 10.30
N VAL A 161 3.02 1.74 9.62
CA VAL A 161 2.79 2.66 8.50
C VAL A 161 3.31 2.01 7.23
N ASP A 162 2.42 1.77 6.27
CA ASP A 162 2.78 1.36 4.92
C ASP A 162 2.77 2.56 3.98
N ILE A 163 3.88 2.76 3.27
CA ILE A 163 4.06 3.81 2.27
C ILE A 163 4.32 3.13 0.93
N ARG A 164 3.32 3.13 0.05
CA ARG A 164 3.44 2.64 -1.31
C ARG A 164 3.83 3.76 -2.26
N PHE A 165 4.93 3.59 -2.98
CA PHE A 165 5.38 4.54 -3.99
C PHE A 165 4.64 4.29 -5.30
N VAL A 166 3.66 5.14 -5.62
CA VAL A 166 2.73 4.92 -6.75
C VAL A 166 3.22 5.56 -8.05
N ARG A 167 4.17 6.49 -7.98
CA ARG A 167 4.79 7.18 -9.11
C ARG A 167 6.31 7.23 -8.93
N THR A 168 7.02 7.37 -10.04
CA THR A 168 8.47 7.61 -10.03
C THR A 168 8.77 9.02 -9.51
N GLY A 169 9.96 9.22 -8.95
CA GLY A 169 10.38 10.48 -8.34
C GLY A 169 11.30 10.28 -7.15
N THR A 170 11.65 11.35 -6.46
CA THR A 170 12.40 11.28 -5.19
C THR A 170 11.51 11.80 -4.07
N VAL A 171 11.48 11.06 -2.97
CA VAL A 171 10.62 11.33 -1.81
C VAL A 171 11.50 11.30 -0.57
N VAL A 172 11.37 12.28 0.30
CA VAL A 172 11.99 12.28 1.63
C VAL A 172 10.95 11.83 2.65
N VAL A 173 11.20 10.65 3.23
CA VAL A 173 10.40 10.09 4.31
C VAL A 173 11.08 10.45 5.64
N THR A 174 10.43 11.24 6.49
CA THR A 174 10.96 11.58 7.80
C THR A 174 10.34 10.68 8.86
N VAL A 175 11.17 9.92 9.54
CA VAL A 175 10.76 8.92 10.53
C VAL A 175 11.31 9.29 11.91
N PRO A 176 10.47 9.52 12.93
CA PRO A 176 10.94 9.74 14.29
C PRO A 176 11.39 8.42 14.95
N GLN A 177 12.50 8.46 15.68
CA GLN A 177 13.01 7.37 16.51
C GLN A 177 13.82 7.95 17.68
N GLY A 178 13.52 7.51 18.91
CA GLY A 178 14.27 7.93 20.11
C GLY A 178 14.29 9.45 20.33
N GLY A 179 13.22 10.16 19.97
CA GLY A 179 13.11 11.62 20.10
C GLY A 179 13.84 12.44 19.03
N ARG A 180 14.35 11.80 17.97
CA ARG A 180 14.99 12.45 16.83
C ARG A 180 14.27 12.10 15.53
N ALA A 181 14.23 13.03 14.59
CA ALA A 181 13.68 12.81 13.26
C ALA A 181 14.80 12.43 12.28
N TYR A 182 14.61 11.33 11.54
CA TYR A 182 15.57 10.82 10.56
C TYR A 182 14.98 10.92 9.16
N PRO A 183 15.57 11.74 8.27
CA PRO A 183 15.17 11.80 6.87
C PRO A 183 15.79 10.65 6.08
N ILE A 184 14.95 9.88 5.39
CA ILE A 184 15.33 8.82 4.46
C ILE A 184 14.99 9.29 3.06
N THR A 185 16.01 9.40 2.19
CA THR A 185 15.81 9.76 0.79
C THR A 185 15.47 8.51 -0.02
N VAL A 186 14.24 8.45 -0.54
CA VAL A 186 13.76 7.34 -1.35
C VAL A 186 13.70 7.76 -2.81
N VAL A 187 14.51 7.10 -3.64
CA VAL A 187 14.50 7.29 -5.10
C VAL A 187 13.63 6.21 -5.72
N VAL A 188 12.68 6.62 -6.56
CA VAL A 188 11.74 5.73 -7.22
C VAL A 188 11.89 5.86 -8.74
N VAL A 189 12.20 4.74 -9.39
CA VAL A 189 12.57 4.67 -10.83
C VAL A 189 11.63 3.81 -11.65
#